data_AF-A0A1G9P101-F1
#
_entry.id   AF-A0A1G9P101-F1
#
_cell.length_a   1.000
_cell.length_b   1.000
_cell.length_c   1.000
_cell.angle_alpha   90.00
_cell.angle_beta   90.00
_cell.angle_gamma   90.00
#
_symmetry.space_group_name_H-M   'P 1'
#
loop_
_entity.id
_entity.type
_entity.pdbx_description
1 polymer ?
#
loop_
_entity_poly.entity_id
_entity_poly.type
_entity_poly.pdbx_seq_one_letter_code
_entity_poly.pdbx_strand_id
1 'polypeptide(L)'
;MQSQFTQQADRINSLVTEIGKPLAQTQVTAILQMLQGLYFRAADGSLQSLLVITPTEVYINTGYLRIAANTKIDGNVIASGMIQAGAVKAGHLESNTVSAMFANLGTFVSAGANGKTTISGALTTVHDENGQLRIRFGRW
;
A
#
# COMPACT_ATOMS: atom_id res chain seq x y z
N MET A 1 -51.41 -8.48 31.07
CA MET A 1 -50.72 -7.68 30.04
C MET A 1 -49.41 -7.17 30.65
N GLN A 2 -48.26 -7.55 30.11
CA GLN A 2 -46.95 -7.19 30.66
C GLN A 2 -46.64 -5.72 30.34
N SER A 3 -45.98 -4.96 31.23
CA SER A 3 -45.71 -3.54 30.99
C SER A 3 -44.72 -3.35 29.84
N GLN A 4 -44.79 -2.22 29.12
CA GLN A 4 -43.87 -1.92 28.02
C GLN A 4 -42.40 -1.88 28.49
N PHE A 5 -42.17 -1.40 29.72
CA PHE A 5 -40.83 -1.31 30.31
C PHE A 5 -40.26 -2.70 30.63
N THR A 6 -41.10 -3.61 31.16
CA THR A 6 -40.72 -5.00 31.44
C THR A 6 -40.43 -5.76 30.14
N GLN A 7 -41.28 -5.58 29.12
CA GLN A 7 -41.04 -6.19 27.81
C GLN A 7 -39.74 -5.69 27.15
N GLN A 8 -39.35 -4.42 27.34
CA GLN A 8 -38.07 -3.88 26.86
C GLN A 8 -36.87 -4.44 27.65
N ALA A 9 -36.97 -4.56 28.97
CA ALA A 9 -35.92 -5.13 29.80
C ALA A 9 -35.60 -6.59 29.41
N ASP A 10 -36.64 -7.40 29.16
CA ASP A 10 -36.48 -8.80 28.74
C ASP A 10 -35.82 -8.93 27.36
N ARG A 11 -36.14 -8.02 26.43
CA ARG A 11 -35.51 -7.97 25.10
C ARG A 11 -34.03 -7.57 25.18
N ILE A 12 -33.68 -6.59 26.01
CA ILE A 12 -32.29 -6.16 26.22
C ILE A 12 -31.49 -7.30 26.87
N ASN A 13 -32.05 -7.96 27.89
CA ASN A 13 -31.40 -9.09 28.55
C ASN A 13 -31.19 -10.27 27.60
N SER A 14 -32.14 -10.54 26.72
CA SER A 14 -32.00 -11.59 25.69
C SER A 14 -30.91 -11.25 24.68
N LEU A 15 -30.83 -10.00 24.22
CA LEU A 15 -29.79 -9.53 23.30
C LEU A 15 -28.39 -9.61 23.93
N VAL A 16 -28.27 -9.19 25.19
CA VAL A 16 -27.03 -9.27 25.97
C VAL A 16 -26.61 -10.72 26.20
N THR A 17 -27.57 -11.62 26.41
CA THR A 17 -27.31 -13.05 26.58
C THR A 17 -26.86 -13.70 25.27
N GLU A 18 -27.46 -13.31 24.14
CA GLU A 18 -27.06 -13.83 22.82
C GLU A 18 -25.66 -13.37 22.44
N ILE A 19 -25.32 -12.09 22.68
CA ILE A 19 -23.97 -11.52 22.51
C ILE A 19 -22.93 -12.24 23.40
N GLY A 20 -23.35 -12.74 24.57
CA GLY A 20 -22.48 -13.41 25.54
C GLY A 20 -22.11 -14.86 25.21
N LYS A 21 -22.63 -15.45 24.13
CA LYS A 21 -22.31 -16.83 23.73
C LYS A 21 -20.94 -16.93 23.03
N PRO A 22 -20.27 -18.11 23.04
CA PRO A 22 -19.05 -18.35 22.25
C PRO A 22 -19.24 -17.97 20.76
N LEU A 23 -18.19 -17.51 20.06
CA LEU A 23 -18.28 -17.04 18.66
C LEU A 23 -18.91 -18.06 17.69
N ALA A 24 -18.68 -19.35 17.91
CA ALA A 24 -19.27 -20.44 17.12
C ALA A 24 -20.76 -20.71 17.45
N GLN A 25 -21.30 -20.06 18.48
CA GLN A 25 -22.61 -20.32 19.08
C GLN A 25 -23.46 -19.05 19.31
N THR A 26 -22.88 -17.86 19.10
CA THR A 26 -23.60 -16.59 19.11
C THR A 26 -24.28 -16.36 17.77
N GLN A 27 -25.53 -15.89 17.79
CA GLN A 27 -26.19 -15.30 16.62
C GLN A 27 -25.97 -13.78 16.52
N VAL A 28 -25.34 -13.16 17.52
CA VAL A 28 -25.04 -11.71 17.53
C VAL A 28 -23.54 -11.49 17.51
N THR A 29 -23.16 -10.73 16.51
CA THR A 29 -21.78 -10.36 16.30
C THR A 29 -21.53 -9.03 17.01
N ALA A 30 -20.82 -9.07 18.14
CA ALA A 30 -20.48 -7.87 18.91
C ALA A 30 -19.51 -7.01 18.08
N ILE A 31 -20.06 -6.04 17.33
CA ILE A 31 -19.57 -5.61 16.00
C ILE A 31 -19.64 -6.79 15.04
N LEU A 32 -20.35 -6.66 13.91
CA LEU A 32 -20.43 -7.66 12.85
C LEU A 32 -19.05 -8.07 12.30
N GLN A 33 -18.33 -8.93 13.02
CA GLN A 33 -17.51 -10.04 12.53
C GLN A 33 -18.38 -10.99 11.66
N MET A 34 -19.22 -10.47 10.77
CA MET A 34 -19.81 -11.33 9.74
C MET A 34 -18.66 -11.89 8.94
N LEU A 35 -18.89 -13.07 8.40
CA LEU A 35 -18.06 -13.79 7.43
C LEU A 35 -17.58 -12.95 6.22
N GLN A 36 -17.86 -11.64 6.14
CA GLN A 36 -17.64 -10.73 5.01
C GLN A 36 -17.13 -9.29 5.37
N GLY A 37 -16.55 -9.04 6.56
CA GLY A 37 -15.73 -7.83 6.83
C GLY A 37 -16.34 -6.72 7.73
N LEU A 38 -15.56 -5.64 7.96
CA LEU A 38 -15.81 -4.58 8.95
C LEU A 38 -16.14 -3.21 8.30
N TYR A 39 -17.41 -2.80 8.30
CA TYR A 39 -17.88 -1.59 7.61
C TYR A 39 -17.91 -0.35 8.53
N PHE A 40 -17.21 0.74 8.17
CA PHE A 40 -17.32 2.04 8.84
C PHE A 40 -18.20 3.00 8.01
N ARG A 41 -19.30 3.51 8.60
CA ARG A 41 -20.30 4.37 7.93
C ARG A 41 -20.35 5.75 8.60
N ALA A 42 -20.60 6.80 7.82
CA ALA A 42 -20.86 8.11 8.38
C ALA A 42 -22.28 8.20 8.97
N ALA A 43 -22.51 9.20 9.84
CA ALA A 43 -23.77 9.39 10.56
C ALA A 43 -24.99 9.65 9.65
N ASP A 44 -24.76 10.03 8.39
CA ASP A 44 -25.78 10.28 7.37
C ASP A 44 -26.25 9.01 6.64
N GLY A 45 -25.69 7.84 6.98
CA GLY A 45 -26.04 6.56 6.35
C GLY A 45 -25.26 6.26 5.06
N SER A 46 -24.41 7.19 4.60
CA SER A 46 -23.55 7.00 3.42
C SER A 46 -22.29 6.19 3.79
N LEU A 47 -21.91 5.22 2.96
CA LEU A 47 -20.61 4.57 3.06
C LEU A 47 -19.54 5.51 2.48
N GLN A 48 -18.77 6.17 3.33
CA GLN A 48 -17.69 7.06 2.91
C GLN A 48 -16.40 6.29 2.52
N SER A 49 -16.22 5.08 3.07
CA SER A 49 -15.11 4.19 2.77
C SER A 49 -15.46 2.76 3.19
N LEU A 50 -15.02 1.76 2.42
CA LEU A 50 -15.20 0.34 2.74
C LEU A 50 -13.85 -0.28 3.14
N LEU A 51 -13.82 -0.96 4.28
CA LEU A 51 -12.73 -1.84 4.70
C LEU A 51 -13.30 -3.25 4.85
N VAL A 52 -12.73 -4.23 4.15
CA VAL A 52 -13.08 -5.65 4.30
C VAL A 52 -11.83 -6.37 4.73
N ILE A 53 -11.92 -7.13 5.82
CA ILE A 53 -10.85 -7.99 6.30
C ILE A 53 -11.43 -9.40 6.37
N THR A 54 -10.81 -10.30 5.62
CA THR A 54 -11.12 -11.73 5.61
C THR A 54 -9.87 -12.50 6.04
N PRO A 55 -9.96 -13.82 6.28
CA PRO A 55 -8.77 -14.63 6.56
C PRO A 55 -7.70 -14.60 5.46
N THR A 56 -8.03 -14.17 4.23
CA THR A 56 -7.14 -14.20 3.07
C THR A 56 -6.87 -12.84 2.43
N GLU A 57 -7.67 -11.82 2.72
CA GLU A 57 -7.61 -10.52 2.03
C GLU A 57 -7.94 -9.36 2.96
N VAL A 58 -7.24 -8.25 2.74
CA VAL A 58 -7.63 -6.92 3.23
C VAL A 58 -7.93 -6.04 2.02
N TYR A 59 -9.19 -5.61 1.87
CA TYR A 59 -9.66 -4.75 0.79
C TYR A 59 -10.09 -3.39 1.33
N ILE A 60 -9.56 -2.31 0.75
CA ILE A 60 -9.87 -0.93 1.13
C ILE A 60 -10.36 -0.20 -0.13
N ASN A 61 -11.64 0.19 -0.14
CA ASN A 61 -12.19 1.05 -1.18
C ASN A 61 -12.46 2.44 -0.61
N THR A 62 -11.60 3.38 -0.99
CA THR A 62 -11.63 4.79 -0.60
C THR A 62 -11.16 5.64 -1.77
N GLY A 63 -11.62 6.88 -1.86
CA GLY A 63 -11.10 7.83 -2.85
C GLY A 63 -9.63 8.21 -2.61
N TYR A 64 -9.18 8.19 -1.35
CA TYR A 64 -7.79 8.48 -0.99
C TYR A 64 -7.38 7.72 0.28
N LEU A 65 -6.29 6.96 0.20
CA LEU A 65 -5.66 6.29 1.34
C LEU A 65 -4.36 7.01 1.70
N ARG A 66 -4.34 7.70 2.84
CA ARG A 66 -3.12 8.32 3.37
C ARG A 66 -2.50 7.43 4.44
N ILE A 67 -1.25 7.03 4.24
CA ILE A 67 -0.46 6.31 5.24
C ILE A 67 0.69 7.23 5.67
N ALA A 68 0.65 7.71 6.91
CA ALA A 68 1.64 8.66 7.44
C ALA A 68 2.79 7.99 8.22
N ALA A 69 2.72 6.66 8.39
CA ALA A 69 3.71 5.89 9.12
C ALA A 69 4.71 5.21 8.18
N ASN A 70 5.87 4.82 8.72
CA ASN A 70 6.79 3.92 8.04
C ASN A 70 6.05 2.62 7.73
N THR A 71 6.02 2.24 6.45
CA THR A 71 5.26 1.10 5.95
C THR A 71 6.21 0.11 5.31
N LYS A 72 6.15 -1.16 5.73
CA LYS A 72 6.83 -2.27 5.08
C LYS A 72 5.77 -3.12 4.38
N ILE A 73 5.99 -3.41 3.10
CA ILE A 73 5.17 -4.34 2.32
C ILE A 73 6.10 -5.47 1.87
N ASP A 74 5.81 -6.70 2.26
CA ASP A 74 6.59 -7.87 1.83
C ASP A 74 6.13 -8.33 0.42
N GLY A 75 7.07 -8.79 -0.42
CA GLY A 75 6.79 -9.28 -1.78
C GLY A 75 6.92 -8.23 -2.90
N ASN A 76 6.49 -8.60 -4.11
CA ASN A 76 6.59 -7.77 -5.33
C ASN A 76 5.36 -6.87 -5.53
N VAL A 77 5.07 -5.97 -4.58
CA VAL A 77 3.78 -5.26 -4.53
C VAL A 77 3.83 -3.92 -5.27
N ILE A 78 4.16 -3.95 -6.57
CA ILE A 78 3.96 -2.84 -7.50
C ILE A 78 3.61 -3.42 -8.87
N ALA A 79 2.36 -3.26 -9.31
CA ALA A 79 1.95 -3.57 -10.68
C ALA A 79 2.18 -2.38 -11.62
N SER A 80 2.12 -2.64 -12.93
CA SER A 80 2.20 -1.57 -13.95
C SER A 80 1.18 -0.47 -13.68
N GLY A 81 1.60 0.80 -13.75
CA GLY A 81 0.76 1.97 -13.51
C GLY A 81 0.55 2.34 -12.03
N MET A 82 1.06 1.58 -11.06
CA MET A 82 0.94 1.92 -9.63
C MET A 82 1.91 3.02 -9.17
N ILE A 83 3.02 3.25 -9.88
CA ILE A 83 3.91 4.37 -9.64
C ILE A 83 3.53 5.51 -10.58
N GLN A 84 3.06 6.64 -10.03
CA GLN A 84 2.82 7.84 -10.82
C GLN A 84 4.13 8.36 -11.43
N ALA A 85 4.04 8.94 -12.63
CA ALA A 85 5.18 9.63 -13.24
C ALA A 85 5.74 10.69 -12.26
N GLY A 86 7.05 10.63 -12.00
CA GLY A 86 7.72 11.55 -11.08
C GLY A 86 7.60 11.23 -9.57
N ALA A 87 6.92 10.13 -9.19
CA ALA A 87 6.81 9.72 -7.77
C ALA A 87 8.14 9.20 -7.20
N VAL A 88 8.96 8.56 -8.03
CA VAL A 88 10.33 8.14 -7.67
C VAL A 88 11.28 9.29 -8.03
N LYS A 89 11.83 9.94 -7.01
CA LYS A 89 12.88 10.97 -7.14
C LYS A 89 14.23 10.37 -6.74
N ALA A 90 15.32 11.07 -7.07
CA ALA A 90 16.67 10.67 -6.70
C ALA A 90 16.78 10.54 -5.16
N GLY A 91 16.83 9.30 -4.67
CA GLY A 91 16.83 8.98 -3.22
C GLY A 91 15.62 8.20 -2.73
N HIS A 92 14.56 8.06 -3.51
CA HIS A 92 13.41 7.21 -3.13
C HIS A 92 13.61 5.73 -3.45
N LEU A 93 14.61 5.40 -4.26
CA LEU A 93 14.92 4.04 -4.68
C LEU A 93 16.35 3.68 -4.28
N GLU A 94 16.49 2.96 -3.17
CA GLU A 94 17.70 2.23 -2.83
C GLU A 94 17.51 0.77 -3.23
N SER A 95 18.36 0.26 -4.11
CA SER A 95 18.35 -1.15 -4.51
C SER A 95 19.77 -1.69 -4.53
N ASN A 96 19.98 -2.84 -3.89
CA ASN A 96 21.26 -3.53 -3.90
C ASN A 96 21.61 -4.05 -5.30
N THR A 97 20.61 -4.52 -6.05
CA THR A 97 20.78 -5.08 -7.39
C THR A 97 19.57 -4.76 -8.26
N VAL A 98 19.81 -4.27 -9.48
CA VAL A 98 18.79 -4.13 -10.52
C VAL A 98 19.20 -5.03 -11.68
N SER A 99 18.51 -6.17 -11.84
CA SER A 99 18.85 -7.16 -12.88
C SER A 99 18.40 -6.74 -14.28
N ALA A 100 17.36 -5.92 -14.38
CA ALA A 100 16.89 -5.33 -15.63
C ALA A 100 16.15 -4.01 -15.37
N MET A 101 16.36 -3.02 -16.24
CA MET A 101 15.63 -1.76 -16.24
C MET A 101 15.39 -1.35 -17.68
N PHE A 102 14.13 -1.03 -18.01
CA PHE A 102 13.77 -0.40 -19.28
C PHE A 102 13.25 1.00 -18.98
N ALA A 103 13.95 2.02 -19.47
CA ALA A 103 13.59 3.41 -19.26
C ALA A 103 14.01 4.25 -20.47
N ASN A 104 13.22 5.25 -20.83
CA ASN A 104 13.65 6.29 -21.76
C ASN A 104 14.50 7.29 -20.97
N LEU A 105 15.80 7.02 -20.89
CA LEU A 105 16.76 7.81 -20.12
C LEU A 105 17.27 8.96 -20.98
N GLY A 106 17.06 10.21 -20.55
CA GLY A 106 17.70 11.36 -21.17
C GLY A 106 19.21 11.36 -20.92
N THR A 107 19.61 11.24 -19.65
CA THR A 107 21.02 11.07 -19.26
C THR A 107 21.11 10.15 -18.06
N PHE A 108 21.94 9.12 -18.18
CA PHE A 108 22.31 8.24 -17.08
C PHE A 108 23.74 8.59 -16.64
N VAL A 109 23.94 8.73 -15.34
CA VAL A 109 25.27 8.93 -14.73
C VAL A 109 25.42 7.93 -13.60
N SER A 110 26.46 7.09 -13.64
CA SER A 110 26.87 6.32 -12.47
C SER A 110 27.66 7.23 -11.53
N ALA A 111 27.23 7.35 -10.28
CA ALA A 111 28.02 8.00 -9.23
C ALA A 111 28.69 6.91 -8.38
N GLY A 112 30.02 6.88 -8.39
CA GLY A 112 30.81 5.94 -7.59
C GLY A 112 32.23 6.44 -7.39
N ALA A 113 32.92 5.94 -6.36
CA ALA A 113 34.29 6.36 -6.03
C ALA A 113 35.30 5.99 -7.13
N ASN A 114 35.04 4.92 -7.89
CA ASN A 114 35.99 4.34 -8.84
C ASN A 114 35.80 4.86 -10.28
N GLY A 115 35.29 6.09 -10.43
CA GLY A 115 35.02 6.71 -11.72
C GLY A 115 33.55 6.83 -12.09
N LYS A 116 33.30 7.38 -13.28
CA LYS A 116 31.98 7.85 -13.72
C LYS A 116 31.70 7.43 -15.16
N THR A 117 30.61 6.71 -15.36
CA THR A 117 30.02 6.42 -16.67
C THR A 117 28.86 7.35 -16.91
N THR A 118 28.87 8.05 -18.04
CA THR A 118 27.77 8.89 -18.51
C THR A 118 27.27 8.36 -19.84
N ILE A 119 25.95 8.16 -19.96
CA ILE A 119 25.25 7.85 -21.21
C ILE A 119 24.29 9.01 -21.47
N SER A 120 24.50 9.75 -22.54
CA SER A 120 23.68 10.93 -22.89
C SER A 120 23.57 11.07 -24.40
N GLY A 121 22.34 11.03 -24.91
CA GLY A 121 22.08 11.05 -26.36
C GLY A 121 22.81 9.92 -27.08
N ALA A 122 23.67 10.28 -28.04
CA ALA A 122 24.44 9.31 -28.83
C ALA A 122 25.83 8.97 -28.26
N LEU A 123 26.18 9.49 -27.07
CA LEU A 123 27.52 9.38 -26.51
C LEU A 123 27.52 8.62 -25.18
N THR A 124 28.47 7.72 -25.05
CA THR A 124 28.83 7.05 -23.80
C THR A 124 30.28 7.40 -23.45
N THR A 125 30.52 7.89 -22.24
CA THR A 125 31.87 8.22 -21.75
C THR A 125 32.14 7.56 -20.40
N VAL A 126 33.35 7.07 -20.21
CA VAL A 126 33.84 6.59 -18.90
C VAL A 126 35.04 7.42 -18.50
N HIS A 127 34.96 8.03 -17.33
CA HIS A 127 36.06 8.72 -16.67
C HIS A 127 36.53 7.87 -15.49
N ASP A 128 37.83 7.85 -15.23
CA ASP A 128 38.37 7.23 -14.02
C ASP A 128 38.11 8.10 -12.77
N GLU A 129 38.61 7.63 -11.63
CA GLU A 129 38.55 8.30 -10.33
C GLU A 129 39.21 9.70 -10.31
N ASN A 130 40.19 9.94 -11.20
CA ASN A 130 40.87 11.23 -11.35
C ASN A 130 40.15 12.16 -12.35
N GLY A 131 38.99 11.73 -12.87
CA GLY A 131 38.22 12.49 -13.86
C GLY A 131 38.80 12.45 -15.27
N GLN A 132 39.79 11.60 -15.55
CA GLN A 132 40.38 11.46 -16.89
C GLN A 132 39.50 10.57 -17.76
N LEU A 133 39.23 11.00 -18.99
CA LEU A 133 38.49 10.20 -19.97
C LEU A 133 39.30 8.96 -20.35
N ARG A 134 38.73 7.77 -20.10
CA ARG A 134 39.34 6.49 -20.45
C ARG A 134 38.66 5.82 -21.64
N ILE A 135 37.36 6.03 -21.78
CA ILE A 135 36.56 5.41 -22.83
C ILE A 135 35.58 6.44 -23.39
N ARG A 136 35.45 6.47 -24.71
CA ARG A 136 34.43 7.24 -25.43
C ARG A 136 33.89 6.41 -26.59
N PHE A 137 32.58 6.17 -26.59
CA PHE A 137 31.86 5.43 -27.63
C PHE A 137 30.67 6.25 -28.10
N GLY A 138 30.37 6.25 -29.41
CA GLY A 138 29.22 6.96 -29.97
C GLY A 138 29.51 7.61 -31.33
N ARG A 139 28.48 8.18 -31.96
CA ARG A 139 28.66 9.05 -33.13
C ARG A 139 29.20 10.40 -32.68
N TRP A 140 30.28 10.81 -33.32
CA TRP A 140 30.85 12.15 -33.25
C TRP A 140 30.58 12.91 -34.55
#